data_AF-A0A3D2X3W3-F1
#
_entry.id   AF-A0A3D2X3W3-F1
#
_cell.length_a   1.000
_cell.length_b   1.000
_cell.length_c   1.000
_cell.angle_alpha   90.00
_cell.angle_beta   90.00
_cell.angle_gamma   90.00
#
_symmetry.space_group_name_H-M   'P 1'
#
loop_
_entity.id
_entity.type
_entity.pdbx_description
1 polymer ?
#
loop_
_entity_poly.entity_id
_entity_poly.type
_entity_poly.pdbx_seq_one_letter_code
_entity_poly.pdbx_strand_id
1 'polypeptide(L)' 'MVENDLSSLIESRCDAILQKNKNYTELQEELANAHSSNDIDTFSEISYRMQFIAVTTAYKLAVKDLHSIIYE' A
#
# COMPACT_ATOMS: atom_id res chain seq x y z
N MET A 1 3.17 22.17 11.60
CA MET A 1 3.55 21.78 10.23
C MET A 1 2.35 21.08 9.64
N VAL A 2 1.72 21.64 8.61
CA VAL A 2 0.64 20.97 7.86
C VAL A 2 1.34 20.08 6.84
N GLU A 3 1.37 18.77 7.08
CA GLU A 3 1.75 17.84 6.02
C GLU A 3 0.69 17.93 4.90
N ASN A 4 1.19 18.14 3.69
CA ASN A 4 0.47 18.54 2.48
C ASN A 4 -0.83 17.75 2.22
N ASP A 5 -1.93 18.46 1.94
CA ASP A 5 -3.26 17.92 1.58
C ASP A 5 -3.23 16.79 0.53
N LEU A 6 -2.27 16.84 -0.40
CA LEU A 6 -2.15 15.83 -1.45
C LEU A 6 -1.60 14.49 -0.93
N SER A 7 -0.63 14.51 -0.02
CA SER A 7 -0.01 13.28 0.52
C SER A 7 -1.02 12.48 1.32
N SER A 8 -1.74 13.14 2.24
CA SER A 8 -2.78 12.48 3.04
C SER A 8 -3.96 11.99 2.20
N LEU A 9 -4.31 12.71 1.12
CA LEU A 9 -5.33 12.25 0.16
C LEU A 9 -4.89 10.99 -0.57
N ILE A 10 -3.63 10.95 -1.04
CA ILE A 10 -3.07 9.78 -1.73
C ILE A 10 -3.01 8.59 -0.78
N GLU A 11 -2.56 8.78 0.46
CA GLU A 11 -2.51 7.72 1.48
C GLU A 11 -3.89 7.14 1.74
N SER A 12 -4.90 7.98 2.02
CA SER A 12 -6.27 7.52 2.29
C SER A 12 -6.87 6.73 1.12
N ARG A 13 -6.62 7.18 -0.12
CA ARG A 13 -7.07 6.47 -1.32
C ARG A 13 -6.29 5.19 -1.57
N CYS A 14 -4.99 5.18 -1.26
CA CYS A 14 -4.14 4.01 -1.37
C CYS A 14 -4.67 2.91 -0.45
N ASP A 15 -4.92 3.23 0.82
CA ASP A 15 -5.50 2.30 1.80
C ASP A 15 -6.83 1.72 1.31
N ALA A 16 -7.74 2.58 0.84
CA ALA A 16 -9.03 2.14 0.32
C ALA A 16 -8.92 1.19 -0.89
N ILE A 17 -7.89 1.34 -1.73
CA ILE A 17 -7.61 0.43 -2.85
C ILE A 17 -6.98 -0.88 -2.35
N LEU A 18 -6.01 -0.79 -1.45
CA LEU A 18 -5.33 -1.96 -0.89
C LEU A 18 -6.29 -2.89 -0.15
N GLN A 19 -7.24 -2.34 0.61
CA GLN A 19 -8.29 -3.10 1.29
C GLN A 19 -9.25 -3.83 0.33
N LYS A 20 -9.32 -3.40 -0.94
CA LYS A 20 -10.12 -4.08 -1.99
C LYS A 20 -9.25 -5.00 -2.86
N ASN A 21 -7.94 -4.97 -2.68
CA ASN A 21 -7.01 -5.80 -3.44
C ASN A 21 -6.90 -7.17 -2.78
N LYS A 22 -7.58 -8.16 -3.36
CA LYS A 22 -7.62 -9.54 -2.85
C LYS A 22 -6.23 -10.14 -2.59
N ASN A 23 -5.27 -9.91 -3.49
CA ASN A 23 -3.90 -10.40 -3.31
C ASN A 23 -3.21 -9.72 -2.12
N TYR A 24 -3.46 -8.43 -1.90
CA TYR A 24 -2.90 -7.72 -0.73
C TYR A 24 -3.50 -8.22 0.58
N THR A 25 -4.82 -8.46 0.62
CA THR A 25 -5.50 -8.98 1.82
C THR A 25 -5.11 -10.43 2.13
N GLU A 26 -4.94 -11.27 1.11
CA GLU A 26 -4.42 -12.64 1.29
C GLU A 26 -3.00 -12.61 1.89
N LEU A 27 -2.13 -11.72 1.41
CA LEU A 27 -0.80 -11.53 1.98
C LEU A 27 -0.84 -11.03 3.44
N GLN A 28 -1.83 -10.22 3.83
CA GLN A 28 -2.00 -9.81 5.23
C GLN A 28 -2.30 -11.00 6.14
N GLU A 29 -3.14 -11.93 5.68
CA GLU A 29 -3.46 -13.16 6.41
C GLU A 29 -2.24 -14.07 6.51
N GLU A 30 -1.50 -14.27 5.41
CA GLU A 30 -0.25 -15.03 5.40
C GLU A 30 0.80 -14.41 6.35
N LEU A 31 0.93 -13.07 6.36
CA LEU A 31 1.85 -12.36 7.25
C LEU A 31 1.48 -12.56 8.71
N ALA A 32 0.19 -12.49 9.06
CA ALA A 32 -0.31 -12.72 10.41
C ALA A 32 -0.03 -14.16 10.89
N ASN A 33 -0.17 -15.13 10.00
CA ASN A 33 0.17 -16.53 10.28
C ASN A 33 1.67 -16.70 10.51
N ALA A 34 2.52 -16.14 9.64
CA ALA A 34 3.99 -16.18 9.78
C ALA A 34 4.46 -15.51 11.07
N HIS A 35 3.84 -14.39 11.44
CA HIS A 35 4.10 -13.73 12.72
C HIS A 35 3.76 -14.63 13.90
N SER A 36 2.59 -15.29 13.85
CA SER A 36 2.10 -16.16 14.92
C SER A 36 2.92 -17.44 15.06
N SER A 37 3.50 -17.94 13.97
CA SER A 37 4.39 -19.12 13.96
C SER A 37 5.86 -18.81 14.22
N ASN A 38 6.23 -17.53 14.40
CA ASN A 38 7.62 -17.04 14.47
C ASN A 38 8.47 -17.41 13.23
N ASP A 39 7.84 -17.51 12.06
CA ASP A 39 8.53 -17.73 10.78
C ASP A 39 9.03 -16.40 10.22
N ILE A 40 10.24 -16.00 10.63
CA ILE A 40 10.85 -14.71 10.29
C ILE A 40 11.16 -14.58 8.79
N ASP A 41 11.55 -15.67 8.15
CA ASP A 41 11.93 -15.67 6.73
C ASP A 41 10.68 -15.41 5.88
N THR A 42 9.61 -16.16 6.13
CA THR A 42 8.32 -15.97 5.46
C THR A 42 7.72 -14.60 5.78
N PHE A 43 7.80 -14.14 7.04
CA PHE A 43 7.34 -12.81 7.43
C PHE A 43 8.05 -11.70 6.63
N SER A 44 9.37 -11.82 6.48
CA SER A 44 10.17 -10.85 5.73
C SER A 44 9.81 -10.84 4.25
N GLU A 45 9.70 -12.02 3.62
CA GLU A 45 9.32 -12.15 2.22
C GLU A 45 7.95 -11.53 1.94
N ILE A 46 6.93 -11.86 2.74
CA ILE A 46 5.58 -11.33 2.58
C ILE A 46 5.57 -9.82 2.80
N SER A 47 6.30 -9.30 3.79
CA SER A 47 6.44 -7.86 4.04
C SER A 47 6.96 -7.12 2.81
N TYR A 48 7.99 -7.65 2.14
CA TYR A 48 8.52 -7.05 0.90
C TYR A 48 7.49 -7.07 -0.23
N ARG A 49 6.79 -8.19 -0.42
CA ARG A 49 5.73 -8.31 -1.45
C ARG A 49 4.61 -7.30 -1.21
N MET A 50 4.18 -7.14 0.04
CA MET A 50 3.16 -6.17 0.42
C MET A 50 3.63 -4.72 0.20
N GLN A 51 4.86 -4.38 0.61
CA GLN A 51 5.43 -3.05 0.38
C GLN A 51 5.48 -2.71 -1.12
N PHE A 52 5.88 -3.66 -1.97
CA PHE A 52 5.91 -3.44 -3.41
C PHE A 52 4.52 -3.09 -3.98
N ILE A 53 3.47 -3.78 -3.53
CA ILE A 53 2.08 -3.51 -3.93
C ILE A 53 1.64 -2.13 -3.45
N ALA A 54 1.92 -1.79 -2.19
CA ALA A 54 1.56 -0.50 -1.59
C ALA A 54 2.23 0.67 -2.32
N VAL A 55 3.55 0.60 -2.53
CA VAL A 55 4.32 1.64 -3.23
C VAL A 55 3.84 1.80 -4.67
N THR A 56 3.62 0.70 -5.40
CA THR A 56 3.14 0.77 -6.79
C THR A 56 1.75 1.39 -6.88
N THR A 57 0.88 1.11 -5.90
CA THR A 57 -0.47 1.67 -5.84
C THR A 57 -0.44 3.17 -5.54
N ALA A 58 0.33 3.58 -4.52
CA ALA A 58 0.52 4.99 -4.17
C ALA A 58 1.14 5.78 -5.34
N TYR A 59 2.14 5.21 -6.02
CA TYR A 59 2.77 5.83 -7.19
C TYR A 59 1.76 6.09 -8.31
N LYS A 60 0.93 5.10 -8.67
CA LYS A 60 -0.11 5.26 -9.70
C LYS A 60 -1.12 6.33 -9.34
N LEU A 61 -1.52 6.42 -8.07
CA LEU A 61 -2.40 7.47 -7.57
C LEU A 61 -1.74 8.85 -7.68
N ALA A 62 -0.50 8.98 -7.21
CA ALA A 62 0.24 10.23 -7.27
C ALA A 62 0.38 10.75 -8.70
N VAL A 63 0.72 9.87 -9.66
CA VAL A 63 0.82 10.25 -11.08
C VAL A 63 -0.53 10.72 -11.63
N LYS A 64 -1.62 10.02 -11.30
CA LYS A 64 -2.96 10.40 -11.75
C LYS A 64 -3.39 11.77 -11.21
N ASP A 65 -3.17 12.00 -9.93
CA ASP A 65 -3.59 13.22 -9.25
C ASP A 65 -2.73 14.41 -9.67
N LEU A 66 -1.41 14.23 -9.83
CA LEU A 66 -0.52 15.26 -10.40
C LEU A 66 -0.88 15.60 -11.84
N HIS A 67 -1.28 14.61 -12.64
CA HIS A 67 -1.74 14.86 -14.01
C HIS A 67 -3.00 15.72 -14.04
N SER A 68 -4.00 15.41 -13.21
CA SER A 68 -5.22 16.24 -13.09
C SER A 68 -4.87 17.68 -12.67
N ILE A 69 -3.99 17.87 -11.67
CA ILE A 69 -3.58 19.20 -11.22
C ILE A 69 -2.86 20.03 -12.30
N ILE A 70 -2.06 19.39 -13.17
CA ILE A 70 -1.25 20.10 -14.18
C ILE A 70 -2.06 20.44 -15.44
N TYR A 71 -3.00 19.57 -15.81
CA TYR A 71 -3.63 19.60 -17.13
C TYR A 71 -5.14 19.92 -17.12
N GLU A 72 -5.79 19.98 -15.95
CA GLU A 72 -7.18 20.45 -15.76
C GLU A 72 -7.21 21.82 -15.05
#